data_AF-A0A1A8RF36-F1
#
_entry.id   AF-A0A1A8RF36-F1
#
_cell.length_a   1.000
_cell.length_b   1.000
_cell.length_c   1.000
_cell.angle_alpha   90.00
_cell.angle_beta   90.00
_cell.angle_gamma   90.00
#
_symmetry.space_group_name_H-M   'P 1'
#
loop_
_entity.id
_entity.type
_entity.pdbx_description
1 polymer ?
#
loop_
_entity_poly.entity_id
_entity_poly.type
_entity_poly.pdbx_seq_one_letter_code
_entity_poly.pdbx_strand_id
1 'polypeptide(L)'
;MFLFHFSNSKPAPEQKDETPMCDIHEDEKINIFCVSHGVPTCSMCKVFGAHKDCEVSPISSIYQTKKTELSDGIAMMVGNNDRIQGIMSQLEEAGRAIEENGRRQKTLVCEKFDQLYSLLEQKKREMTQKVTAEQEEKVDNIRSLTRKYVDHLEESCKMVEMGIQTMEESEMALFLQNTKPLLKKIADASSMSHLDKVERGYEKMDHYSVDFRKERKALRSIDFARDDEDEEEEDC
;
A
#
# COMPACT_ATOMS: atom_id res chain seq x y z
N MET A 1 12.71 9.62 -26.42
CA MET A 1 12.17 9.79 -27.78
C MET A 1 13.16 10.61 -28.62
N PHE A 2 14.21 9.98 -29.16
CA PHE A 2 15.09 10.62 -30.14
C PHE A 2 14.49 10.38 -31.52
N LEU A 3 13.56 11.25 -31.92
CA LEU A 3 13.11 11.33 -33.31
C LEU A 3 14.26 11.91 -34.13
N PHE A 4 14.95 11.06 -34.90
CA PHE A 4 15.74 11.56 -36.02
C PHE A 4 14.76 12.10 -37.07
N HIS A 5 14.40 13.37 -36.94
CA HIS A 5 13.75 14.12 -38.00
C HIS A 5 14.76 14.29 -39.14
N PHE A 6 14.67 13.45 -40.16
CA PHE A 6 15.20 13.80 -41.48
C PHE A 6 14.26 14.84 -42.10
N SER A 7 14.48 16.11 -41.77
CA SER A 7 13.92 17.23 -42.54
C SER A 7 14.56 17.23 -43.92
N ASN A 8 13.84 16.67 -44.90
CA ASN A 8 14.24 16.67 -46.30
C ASN A 8 13.92 18.04 -46.93
N SER A 9 14.78 19.02 -46.66
CA SER A 9 14.76 20.34 -47.31
C SER A 9 16.19 20.86 -47.49
N LYS A 10 16.97 20.24 -48.39
CA LYS A 10 18.18 20.87 -48.94
C LYS A 10 18.06 20.91 -50.46
N PRO A 11 18.31 22.08 -51.11
CA PRO A 11 18.37 22.16 -52.57
C PRO A 11 19.47 21.23 -53.08
N ALA A 12 19.26 20.62 -54.24
CA ALA A 12 20.23 19.75 -54.88
C ALA A 12 21.58 20.48 -54.99
N PRO A 13 22.70 19.87 -54.55
CA PRO A 13 24.00 20.51 -54.68
C PRO A 13 24.37 20.57 -56.17
N GLU A 14 24.65 21.77 -56.68
CA GLU A 14 25.28 21.97 -57.97
C GLU A 14 26.61 21.17 -57.99
N GLN A 15 26.67 20.13 -58.82
CA GLN A 15 27.88 19.33 -59.01
C GLN A 15 28.94 20.15 -59.75
N LYS A 16 29.91 20.70 -59.03
CA LYS A 16 31.22 20.99 -59.60
C LYS A 16 31.99 19.67 -59.65
N ASP A 17 32.07 19.11 -60.85
CA ASP A 17 32.78 17.87 -61.15
C ASP A 17 34.30 18.13 -61.21
N GLU A 18 34.90 18.52 -60.08
CA GLU A 18 36.36 18.65 -59.96
C GLU A 18 36.95 17.25 -59.74
N THR A 19 37.20 16.53 -60.84
CA THR A 19 37.92 15.25 -60.79
C THR A 19 39.32 15.49 -60.19
N PRO A 20 39.72 14.76 -59.14
CA PRO A 20 41.02 14.97 -58.50
C PRO A 20 42.16 14.63 -59.46
N MET A 21 43.24 15.42 -59.40
CA MET A 21 44.48 15.19 -60.14
C MET A 21 45.44 14.34 -59.31
N CYS A 22 46.37 13.64 -59.97
CA CYS A 22 47.34 12.81 -59.28
C CYS A 22 48.47 13.64 -58.67
N ASP A 23 48.76 13.41 -57.39
CA ASP A 23 49.83 14.11 -56.66
C ASP A 23 51.24 13.87 -57.21
N ILE A 24 51.45 12.82 -58.02
CA ILE A 24 52.74 12.46 -58.63
C ILE A 24 52.79 12.88 -60.11
N HIS A 25 51.63 12.88 -60.77
CA HIS A 25 51.49 13.21 -62.19
C HIS A 25 50.45 14.32 -62.29
N GLU A 26 50.88 15.55 -62.08
CA GLU A 26 50.00 16.72 -61.88
C GLU A 26 49.04 16.97 -63.05
N ASP A 27 49.41 16.55 -64.27
CA ASP A 27 48.60 16.65 -65.48
C ASP A 27 47.63 15.47 -65.69
N GLU A 28 47.68 14.43 -64.84
CA GLU A 28 46.88 13.21 -64.99
C GLU A 28 45.70 13.17 -64.01
N LYS A 29 44.51 12.92 -64.55
CA LYS A 29 43.28 12.73 -63.76
C LYS A 29 43.28 11.38 -63.06
N ILE A 30 42.78 11.34 -61.83
CA ILE A 30 42.49 10.11 -61.11
C ILE A 30 41.20 9.48 -61.67
N ASN A 31 41.36 8.43 -62.48
CA ASN A 31 40.26 7.74 -63.15
C ASN A 31 40.34 6.20 -63.09
N ILE A 32 41.35 5.67 -62.39
CA ILE A 32 41.58 4.23 -62.21
C ILE A 32 41.52 3.92 -60.71
N PHE A 33 41.05 2.73 -60.34
CA PHE A 33 41.15 2.23 -58.97
C PHE A 33 42.10 1.04 -58.94
N CYS A 34 43.10 1.09 -58.07
CA CYS A 34 44.01 -0.02 -57.84
C CYS A 34 43.38 -0.98 -56.83
N VAL A 35 42.86 -2.12 -57.32
CA VAL A 35 42.20 -3.14 -56.50
C VAL A 35 43.18 -3.75 -55.50
N SER A 36 44.43 -4.01 -55.93
CA SER A 36 45.46 -4.61 -55.06
C SER A 36 45.83 -3.76 -53.84
N HIS A 37 45.70 -2.44 -53.93
CA HIS A 37 46.08 -1.50 -52.86
C HIS A 37 44.87 -0.80 -52.23
N GLY A 38 43.67 -0.95 -52.79
CA GLY A 38 42.45 -0.32 -52.30
C GLY A 38 42.42 1.21 -52.45
N VAL A 39 43.13 1.77 -53.42
CA VAL A 39 43.26 3.24 -53.58
C VAL A 39 42.98 3.71 -55.01
N PRO A 40 42.41 4.90 -55.20
CA PRO A 40 42.28 5.51 -56.52
C PRO A 40 43.65 5.99 -57.03
N THR A 41 43.88 5.91 -58.34
CA THR A 41 45.16 6.18 -59.00
C THR A 41 44.97 6.72 -60.43
N CYS A 42 46.04 7.14 -61.11
CA CYS A 42 46.02 7.62 -62.49
C CYS A 42 46.68 6.63 -63.48
N SER A 43 46.50 6.90 -64.77
CA SER A 43 47.06 6.08 -65.86
C SER A 43 48.59 5.97 -65.80
N MET A 44 49.29 7.07 -65.53
CA MET A 44 50.76 7.06 -65.45
C MET A 44 51.29 6.27 -64.27
N CYS A 45 50.63 6.35 -63.10
CA CYS A 45 50.92 5.51 -61.94
C CYS A 45 50.75 4.01 -62.23
N LYS A 46 49.77 3.66 -63.09
CA LYS A 46 49.53 2.28 -63.52
C LYS A 46 50.48 1.81 -64.63
N VAL A 47 50.87 2.64 -65.60
CA VAL A 47 51.69 2.14 -66.71
C VAL A 47 53.19 2.13 -66.35
N PHE A 48 53.65 3.16 -65.62
CA PHE A 48 55.08 3.38 -65.36
C PHE A 48 55.43 3.52 -63.87
N GLY A 49 54.42 3.74 -63.00
CA GLY A 49 54.63 4.03 -61.59
C GLY A 49 54.46 2.84 -60.65
N ALA A 50 54.17 3.14 -59.39
CA ALA A 50 54.11 2.17 -58.29
C ALA A 50 52.99 1.11 -58.42
N HIS A 51 52.05 1.29 -59.34
CA HIS A 51 50.92 0.37 -59.55
C HIS A 51 51.08 -0.48 -60.82
N LYS A 52 52.29 -0.52 -61.40
CA LYS A 52 52.59 -1.22 -62.67
C LYS A 52 52.07 -2.65 -62.71
N ASP A 53 52.36 -3.41 -61.67
CA ASP A 53 52.03 -4.84 -61.60
C ASP A 53 50.72 -5.11 -60.81
N CYS A 54 49.99 -4.06 -60.42
CA CYS A 54 48.75 -4.20 -59.64
C CYS A 54 47.54 -4.46 -60.52
N GLU A 55 46.55 -5.18 -60.01
CA GLU A 55 45.25 -5.27 -60.64
C GLU A 55 44.50 -3.94 -60.49
N VAL A 56 43.92 -3.46 -61.59
CA VAL A 56 43.18 -2.20 -61.61
C VAL A 56 41.83 -2.36 -62.27
N SER A 57 40.89 -1.49 -61.92
CA SER A 57 39.56 -1.42 -62.50
C SER A 57 39.16 0.04 -62.77
N PRO A 58 38.21 0.30 -63.69
CA PRO A 58 37.66 1.63 -63.88
C PRO A 58 37.06 2.17 -62.58
N ILE A 59 37.40 3.41 -62.21
CA ILE A 59 36.96 4.00 -60.93
C ILE A 59 35.44 4.07 -60.81
N SER A 60 34.74 4.28 -61.92
CA SER A 60 33.28 4.35 -61.97
C SER A 60 32.62 3.04 -61.56
N SER A 61 33.18 1.89 -61.95
CA SER A 61 32.66 0.58 -61.58
C SER A 61 32.85 0.32 -60.09
N ILE A 62 34.05 0.57 -59.56
CA ILE A 62 34.33 0.39 -58.12
C ILE A 62 33.49 1.36 -57.28
N TYR A 63 33.34 2.60 -57.72
CA TYR A 63 32.50 3.60 -57.06
C TYR A 63 31.06 3.12 -56.92
N GLN A 64 30.44 2.63 -58.00
CA GLN A 64 29.06 2.15 -57.92
C GLN A 64 28.94 0.94 -56.99
N THR A 65 29.85 -0.03 -57.08
CA THR A 65 29.87 -1.19 -56.16
C THR A 65 30.01 -0.75 -54.71
N LYS A 66 30.98 0.10 -54.37
CA LYS A 66 31.19 0.57 -52.99
C LYS A 66 30.05 1.45 -52.49
N LYS A 67 29.41 2.23 -53.36
CA LYS A 67 28.22 3.00 -53.04
C LYS A 67 27.03 2.10 -52.71
N THR A 68 26.83 1.03 -53.47
CA THR A 68 25.80 0.02 -53.19
C THR A 68 26.10 -0.71 -51.89
N GLU A 69 27.31 -1.22 -51.69
CA GLU A 69 27.71 -1.89 -50.43
C GLU A 69 27.49 -0.99 -49.20
N LEU A 70 27.86 0.29 -49.30
CA LEU A 70 27.64 1.26 -48.22
C LEU A 70 26.15 1.52 -48.00
N SER A 71 25.37 1.67 -49.08
CA SER A 71 23.92 1.86 -49.01
C SER A 71 23.23 0.67 -48.34
N ASP A 72 23.62 -0.56 -48.70
CA ASP A 72 23.07 -1.79 -48.14
C ASP A 72 23.46 -1.92 -46.65
N GLY A 73 24.72 -1.61 -46.32
CA GLY A 73 25.19 -1.54 -44.94
C GLY A 73 24.40 -0.56 -44.08
N ILE A 74 24.11 0.64 -44.61
CA ILE A 74 23.28 1.65 -43.95
C ILE A 74 21.85 1.12 -43.77
N ALA A 75 21.25 0.52 -44.81
CA ALA A 75 19.90 -0.01 -44.73
C ALA A 75 19.75 -1.12 -43.66
N MET A 76 20.72 -2.03 -43.57
CA MET A 76 20.77 -3.04 -42.51
C MET A 76 20.87 -2.41 -41.11
N MET A 77 21.72 -1.40 -40.96
CA MET A 77 21.87 -0.70 -39.68
C MET A 77 20.61 0.06 -39.26
N VAL A 78 19.88 0.65 -40.20
CA VAL A 78 18.57 1.27 -39.93
C VAL A 78 17.58 0.22 -39.41
N GLY A 79 17.45 -0.92 -40.07
CA GLY A 79 16.57 -2.00 -39.61
C GLY A 79 16.96 -2.56 -38.23
N ASN A 80 18.27 -2.65 -37.94
CA ASN A 80 18.77 -3.03 -36.62
C ASN A 80 18.39 -2.00 -35.54
N ASN A 81 18.51 -0.71 -35.84
CA ASN A 81 18.12 0.36 -34.92
C ASN A 81 16.61 0.33 -34.63
N ASP A 82 15.77 0.12 -35.64
CA ASP A 82 14.31 -0.01 -35.47
C ASP A 82 13.97 -1.20 -34.57
N ARG A 83 14.66 -2.35 -34.75
CA ARG A 83 14.51 -3.51 -33.87
C ARG A 83 14.93 -3.21 -32.43
N ILE A 84 16.05 -2.52 -32.22
CA ILE A 84 16.50 -2.12 -30.88
C ILE A 84 15.48 -1.20 -30.21
N GLN A 85 14.93 -0.23 -30.94
CA GLN A 85 13.87 0.66 -30.43
C GLN A 85 12.61 -0.12 -30.04
N GLY A 86 12.24 -1.14 -30.81
CA GLY A 86 11.14 -2.05 -30.47
C GLY A 86 11.40 -2.79 -29.15
N ILE A 87 12.59 -3.35 -28.97
CA ILE A 87 12.98 -4.04 -27.73
C ILE A 87 12.99 -3.07 -26.54
N MET A 88 13.54 -1.86 -26.70
CA MET A 88 13.53 -0.83 -25.66
C MET A 88 12.09 -0.51 -25.22
N SER A 89 11.17 -0.37 -26.17
CA SER A 89 9.75 -0.09 -25.87
C SER A 89 9.09 -1.22 -25.08
N GLN A 90 9.39 -2.49 -25.42
CA GLN A 90 8.91 -3.66 -24.68
C GLN A 90 9.47 -3.71 -23.25
N LEU A 91 10.75 -3.40 -23.07
CA LEU A 91 11.38 -3.35 -21.75
C LEU A 91 10.79 -2.24 -20.88
N GLU A 92 10.53 -1.06 -21.44
CA GLU A 92 9.86 0.03 -20.74
C GLU A 92 8.43 -0.36 -20.31
N GLU A 93 7.69 -1.06 -21.17
CA GLU A 93 6.36 -1.57 -20.85
C GLU A 93 6.38 -2.64 -19.75
N ALA A 94 7.30 -3.60 -19.85
CA ALA A 94 7.51 -4.61 -18.81
C ALA A 94 7.87 -3.98 -17.45
N GLY A 95 8.74 -2.95 -17.46
CA GLY A 95 9.07 -2.19 -16.25
C GLY A 95 7.84 -1.54 -15.61
N ARG A 96 7.01 -0.85 -16.40
CA ARG A 96 5.75 -0.27 -15.90
C ARG A 96 4.79 -1.33 -15.36
N ALA A 97 4.68 -2.48 -16.03
CA ALA A 97 3.82 -3.57 -15.59
C ALA A 97 4.28 -4.17 -14.25
N ILE A 98 5.60 -4.33 -14.05
CA ILE A 98 6.18 -4.80 -12.78
C ILE A 98 5.88 -3.82 -11.65
N GLU A 99 6.05 -2.51 -11.88
CA GLU A 99 5.74 -1.48 -10.89
C GLU A 99 4.27 -1.50 -10.49
N GLU A 100 3.37 -1.56 -11.47
CA GLU A 100 1.93 -1.60 -11.24
C GLU A 100 1.49 -2.88 -10.51
N ASN A 101 2.03 -4.04 -10.90
CA ASN A 101 1.77 -5.29 -10.19
C ASN A 101 2.29 -5.22 -8.75
N GLY A 102 3.51 -4.72 -8.54
CA GLY A 102 4.08 -4.54 -7.20
C GLY A 102 3.24 -3.60 -6.34
N ARG A 103 2.72 -2.51 -6.90
CA ARG A 103 1.79 -1.60 -6.23
C ARG A 103 0.49 -2.31 -5.86
N ARG A 104 -0.11 -3.05 -6.79
CA ARG A 104 -1.34 -3.82 -6.57
C ARG A 104 -1.18 -4.84 -5.45
N GLN A 105 -0.10 -5.63 -5.45
CA GLN A 105 0.14 -6.62 -4.40
C GLN A 105 0.32 -5.98 -3.03
N LYS A 106 1.04 -4.85 -2.94
CA LYS A 106 1.15 -4.08 -1.69
C LYS A 106 -0.22 -3.62 -1.18
N THR A 107 -1.08 -3.11 -2.06
CA THR A 107 -2.45 -2.72 -1.68
C THR A 107 -3.25 -3.90 -1.15
N LEU A 108 -3.20 -5.06 -1.82
CA LEU A 108 -3.91 -6.26 -1.37
C LEU A 108 -3.44 -6.73 0.02
N VAL A 109 -2.13 -6.69 0.28
CA VAL A 109 -1.59 -7.01 1.61
C VAL A 109 -2.16 -6.05 2.66
N CYS A 110 -2.12 -4.73 2.40
CA CYS A 110 -2.68 -3.74 3.32
C CYS A 110 -4.17 -4.01 3.61
N GLU A 111 -4.98 -4.26 2.58
CA GLU A 111 -6.41 -4.54 2.73
C GLU A 111 -6.67 -5.78 3.61
N LYS A 112 -5.86 -6.84 3.48
CA LYS A 112 -5.98 -8.04 4.31
C LYS A 112 -5.63 -7.76 5.78
N PHE A 113 -4.62 -6.95 6.04
CA PHE A 113 -4.28 -6.52 7.40
C PHE A 113 -5.35 -5.59 7.99
N ASP A 114 -5.93 -4.68 7.20
CA ASP A 114 -7.02 -3.80 7.65
C ASP A 114 -8.26 -4.57 8.06
N GLN A 115 -8.58 -5.68 7.37
CA GLN A 115 -9.63 -6.60 7.77
C GLN A 115 -9.32 -7.24 9.13
N LEU A 116 -8.07 -7.69 9.36
CA LEU A 116 -7.65 -8.26 10.63
C LEU A 116 -7.71 -7.23 11.77
N TYR A 117 -7.28 -5.99 11.54
CA TYR A 117 -7.40 -4.90 12.52
C TYR A 117 -8.85 -4.62 12.87
N SER A 118 -9.75 -4.62 11.88
CA SER A 118 -11.18 -4.41 12.08
C SER A 118 -11.80 -5.50 12.97
N LEU A 119 -11.40 -6.76 12.76
CA LEU A 119 -11.82 -7.88 13.61
C LEU A 119 -11.32 -7.74 15.05
N LEU A 120 -10.05 -7.36 15.24
CA LEU A 120 -9.47 -7.13 16.55
C LEU A 120 -10.16 -5.97 17.29
N GLU A 121 -10.43 -4.86 16.60
CA GLU A 121 -11.12 -3.71 17.21
C GLU A 121 -12.58 -4.04 17.53
N GLN A 122 -13.26 -4.83 16.69
CA GLN A 122 -14.59 -5.35 17.01
C GLN A 122 -14.55 -6.20 18.29
N LYS A 123 -13.62 -7.16 18.41
CA LYS A 123 -13.51 -8.01 19.60
C LYS A 123 -13.21 -7.21 20.86
N LYS A 124 -12.32 -6.21 20.77
CA LYS A 124 -12.07 -5.27 21.86
C LYS A 124 -13.34 -4.53 22.28
N ARG A 125 -14.11 -3.98 21.32
CA ARG A 125 -15.39 -3.30 21.62
C ARG A 125 -16.38 -4.22 22.31
N GLU A 126 -16.58 -5.44 21.80
CA GLU A 126 -17.47 -6.43 22.41
C GLU A 126 -17.09 -6.75 23.86
N MET A 127 -15.79 -6.91 24.13
CA MET A 127 -15.30 -7.21 25.48
C MET A 127 -15.47 -6.02 26.42
N THR A 128 -15.12 -4.81 25.99
CA THR A 128 -15.32 -3.59 26.79
C THR A 128 -16.79 -3.36 27.11
N GLN A 129 -17.70 -3.58 26.13
CA GLN A 129 -19.14 -3.44 26.35
C GLN A 129 -19.66 -4.36 27.45
N LYS A 130 -19.15 -5.60 27.56
CA LYS A 130 -19.53 -6.50 28.66
C LYS A 130 -19.11 -5.96 30.03
N VAL A 131 -17.90 -5.42 30.13
CA VAL A 131 -17.41 -4.80 31.36
C VAL A 131 -18.26 -3.59 31.71
N THR A 132 -18.53 -2.72 30.73
CA THR A 132 -19.38 -1.54 30.94
C THR A 132 -20.78 -1.92 31.39
N ALA A 133 -21.41 -2.93 30.79
CA ALA A 133 -22.74 -3.39 31.17
C ALA A 133 -22.80 -3.89 32.63
N GLU A 134 -21.85 -4.72 33.06
CA GLU A 134 -21.79 -5.17 34.46
C GLU A 134 -21.51 -4.00 35.42
N GLN A 135 -20.64 -3.07 35.02
CA GLN A 135 -20.37 -1.87 35.81
C GLN A 135 -21.64 -1.00 35.99
N GLU A 136 -22.38 -0.76 34.91
CA GLU A 136 -23.63 0.02 34.91
C GLU A 136 -24.68 -0.65 35.79
N GLU A 137 -24.91 -1.96 35.61
CA GLU A 137 -25.82 -2.74 36.45
C GLU A 137 -25.43 -2.63 37.94
N LYS A 138 -24.14 -2.80 38.25
CA LYS A 138 -23.64 -2.70 39.62
C LYS A 138 -23.90 -1.33 40.23
N VAL A 139 -23.57 -0.27 39.50
CA VAL A 139 -23.76 1.11 39.94
C VAL A 139 -25.25 1.44 40.12
N ASP A 140 -26.11 1.00 39.20
CA ASP A 140 -27.54 1.27 39.27
C ASP A 140 -28.22 0.54 40.43
N ASN A 141 -27.80 -0.69 40.72
CA ASN A 141 -28.23 -1.42 41.91
C ASN A 141 -27.83 -0.67 43.21
N ILE A 142 -26.59 -0.17 43.29
CA ILE A 142 -26.15 0.63 44.45
C ILE A 142 -26.97 1.92 44.58
N ARG A 143 -27.18 2.64 43.47
CA ARG A 143 -28.00 3.87 43.46
C ARG A 143 -29.44 3.59 43.91
N SER A 144 -30.04 2.51 43.44
CA SER A 144 -31.38 2.07 43.83
C SER A 144 -31.44 1.78 45.32
N LEU A 145 -30.44 1.06 45.85
CA LEU A 145 -30.37 0.74 47.25
C LEU A 145 -30.16 2.00 48.12
N THR A 146 -29.25 2.89 47.74
CA THR A 146 -29.06 4.19 48.41
C THR A 146 -30.37 4.96 48.49
N ARG A 147 -31.16 4.99 47.40
CA ARG A 147 -32.48 5.64 47.42
C ARG A 147 -33.42 5.01 48.43
N LYS A 148 -33.54 3.67 48.46
CA LYS A 148 -34.35 2.96 49.47
C LYS A 148 -33.93 3.31 50.91
N TYR A 149 -32.62 3.41 51.17
CA TYR A 149 -32.11 3.80 52.49
C TYR A 149 -32.41 5.27 52.82
N VAL A 150 -32.31 6.19 51.86
CA VAL A 150 -32.65 7.60 52.03
C VAL A 150 -34.15 7.76 52.31
N ASP A 151 -35.01 7.09 51.55
CA ASP A 151 -36.47 7.14 51.73
C ASP A 151 -36.87 6.60 53.11
N HIS A 152 -36.27 5.48 53.54
CA HIS A 152 -36.51 4.92 54.87
C HIS A 152 -36.02 5.84 55.99
N LEU A 153 -34.86 6.49 55.81
CA LEU A 153 -34.35 7.47 56.77
C LEU A 153 -35.30 8.68 56.88
N GLU A 154 -35.84 9.17 55.76
CA GLU A 154 -36.80 10.26 55.76
C GLU A 154 -38.10 9.88 56.50
N GLU A 155 -38.62 8.67 56.28
CA GLU A 155 -39.77 8.15 57.03
C GLU A 155 -39.47 8.06 58.53
N SER A 156 -38.29 7.52 58.89
CA SER A 156 -37.85 7.44 60.28
C SER A 156 -37.75 8.82 60.94
N CYS A 157 -37.20 9.82 60.25
CA CYS A 157 -37.14 11.21 60.73
C CYS A 157 -38.53 11.79 60.97
N LYS A 158 -39.50 11.57 60.06
CA LYS A 158 -40.90 12.01 60.25
C LYS A 158 -41.54 11.34 61.47
N MET A 159 -41.26 10.05 61.69
CA MET A 159 -41.75 9.34 62.86
C MET A 159 -41.18 9.89 64.16
N VAL A 160 -39.90 10.26 64.18
CA VAL A 160 -39.27 10.94 65.33
C VAL A 160 -39.90 12.31 65.57
N GLU A 161 -40.11 13.11 64.52
CA GLU A 161 -40.74 14.43 64.62
C GLU A 161 -42.17 14.34 65.17
N MET A 162 -42.99 13.41 64.67
CA MET A 162 -44.32 13.12 65.22
C MET A 162 -44.25 12.66 66.68
N GLY A 163 -43.24 11.88 67.05
CA GLY A 163 -42.95 11.48 68.42
C GLY A 163 -42.73 12.67 69.35
N ILE A 164 -41.88 13.61 68.93
CA ILE A 164 -41.58 14.84 69.67
C ILE A 164 -42.84 15.72 69.78
N GLN A 165 -43.57 15.95 68.68
CA GLN A 165 -44.81 16.74 68.70
C GLN A 165 -45.87 16.12 69.62
N THR A 166 -46.00 14.79 69.63
CA THR A 166 -46.95 14.10 70.52
C THR A 166 -46.53 14.25 71.99
N MET A 167 -45.23 14.30 72.29
CA MET A 167 -44.72 14.56 73.64
C MET A 167 -45.05 15.97 74.17
N GLU A 168 -45.35 16.93 73.29
CA GLU A 168 -45.76 18.29 73.64
C GLU A 168 -47.28 18.43 73.87
N GLU A 169 -48.06 17.36 73.67
CA GLU A 169 -49.52 17.38 73.88
C GLU A 169 -49.87 17.55 75.37
N SER A 170 -50.58 18.64 75.66
CA SER A 170 -51.00 19.01 77.02
C SER A 170 -52.31 18.33 77.46
N GLU A 171 -53.17 17.94 76.50
CA GLU A 171 -54.42 17.26 76.79
C GLU A 171 -54.19 15.76 76.97
N MET A 172 -54.29 15.29 78.22
CA MET A 172 -53.92 13.92 78.62
C MET A 172 -54.69 12.85 77.86
N ALA A 173 -55.97 13.09 77.53
CA ALA A 173 -56.79 12.14 76.79
C ALA A 173 -56.32 11.99 75.33
N LEU A 174 -56.00 13.10 74.66
CA LEU A 174 -55.49 13.10 73.28
C LEU A 174 -54.10 12.47 73.20
N PHE A 175 -53.23 12.77 74.18
CA PHE A 175 -51.92 12.14 74.30
C PHE A 175 -52.02 10.61 74.35
N LEU A 176 -52.85 10.07 75.26
CA LEU A 176 -53.01 8.62 75.42
C LEU A 176 -53.65 7.97 74.18
N GLN A 177 -54.57 8.67 73.51
CA GLN A 177 -55.21 8.21 72.28
C GLN A 177 -54.19 8.09 71.12
N ASN A 178 -53.26 9.03 71.01
CA ASN A 178 -52.29 9.11 69.92
C ASN A 178 -51.01 8.28 70.17
N THR A 179 -50.63 8.08 71.43
CA THR A 179 -49.38 7.40 71.80
C THR A 179 -49.34 5.94 71.36
N LYS A 180 -50.40 5.17 71.63
CA LYS A 180 -50.44 3.72 71.30
C LYS A 180 -50.27 3.43 69.79
N PRO A 181 -51.01 4.08 68.87
CA PRO A 181 -50.81 3.87 67.43
C PRO A 181 -49.45 4.40 66.95
N LEU A 182 -48.94 5.49 67.54
CA LEU A 182 -47.64 6.05 67.18
C LEU A 182 -46.48 5.11 67.56
N LEU A 183 -46.50 4.53 68.76
CA LEU A 183 -45.51 3.54 69.20
C LEU A 183 -45.45 2.32 68.28
N LYS A 184 -46.59 1.86 67.79
CA LYS A 184 -46.64 0.77 66.79
C LYS A 184 -45.94 1.18 65.49
N LYS A 185 -46.26 2.36 64.95
CA LYS A 185 -45.63 2.86 63.74
C LYS A 185 -44.11 3.08 63.90
N ILE A 186 -43.67 3.55 65.07
CA ILE A 186 -42.24 3.71 65.39
C ILE A 186 -41.54 2.35 65.40
N ALA A 187 -42.15 1.34 66.05
CA ALA A 187 -41.62 -0.02 66.05
C ALA A 187 -41.49 -0.57 64.63
N ASP A 188 -42.53 -0.42 63.80
CA ASP A 188 -42.54 -0.86 62.41
C ASP A 188 -41.46 -0.14 61.58
N ALA A 189 -41.33 1.19 61.72
CA ALA A 189 -40.33 2.00 61.01
C ALA A 189 -38.89 1.83 61.53
N SER A 190 -38.70 1.27 62.74
CA SER A 190 -37.36 0.98 63.28
C SER A 190 -36.77 -0.33 62.74
N SER A 191 -37.62 -1.19 62.15
CA SER A 191 -37.15 -2.41 61.51
C SER A 191 -36.46 -2.07 60.20
N MET A 192 -35.28 -2.64 59.95
CA MET A 192 -34.55 -2.51 58.68
C MET A 192 -34.57 -3.82 57.88
N SER A 193 -35.37 -4.81 58.30
CA SER A 193 -35.37 -6.15 57.70
C SER A 193 -35.81 -6.18 56.24
N HIS A 194 -36.54 -5.16 55.78
CA HIS A 194 -36.99 -4.99 54.40
C HIS A 194 -35.95 -4.33 53.48
N LEU A 195 -34.81 -3.87 54.02
CA LEU A 195 -33.74 -3.25 53.25
C LEU A 195 -32.68 -4.29 52.89
N ASP A 196 -32.51 -4.50 51.59
CA ASP A 196 -31.48 -5.38 51.05
C ASP A 196 -30.07 -4.89 51.44
N LYS A 197 -29.11 -5.81 51.54
CA LYS A 197 -27.70 -5.48 51.83
C LYS A 197 -26.84 -5.80 50.63
N VAL A 198 -25.80 -4.99 50.39
CA VAL A 198 -24.78 -5.29 49.39
C VAL A 198 -23.88 -6.39 49.92
N GLU A 199 -23.65 -7.42 49.11
CA GLU A 199 -22.73 -8.51 49.45
C GLU A 199 -21.28 -8.03 49.51
N ARG A 200 -20.46 -8.68 50.34
CA ARG A 200 -19.05 -8.33 50.49
C ARG A 200 -18.30 -8.66 49.19
N GLY A 201 -17.65 -7.67 48.58
CA GLY A 201 -16.91 -7.86 47.33
C GLY A 201 -17.74 -7.62 46.08
N TYR A 202 -18.95 -7.07 46.20
CA TYR A 202 -19.81 -6.70 45.08
C TYR A 202 -19.12 -5.77 44.07
N GLU A 203 -18.20 -4.93 44.54
CA GLU A 203 -17.40 -4.00 43.75
C GLU A 203 -16.34 -4.69 42.86
N LYS A 204 -16.02 -5.96 43.11
CA LYS A 204 -14.95 -6.66 42.40
C LYS A 204 -15.35 -6.95 40.96
N MET A 205 -14.40 -6.77 40.04
CA MET A 205 -14.56 -7.09 38.62
C MET A 205 -13.33 -7.84 38.05
N ASP A 206 -12.52 -8.44 38.92
CA ASP A 206 -11.24 -9.08 38.57
C ASP A 206 -11.39 -10.35 37.70
N HIS A 207 -12.62 -10.87 37.54
CA HIS A 207 -12.90 -12.01 36.66
C HIS A 207 -12.77 -11.68 35.17
N TYR A 208 -12.75 -10.39 34.80
CA TYR A 208 -12.41 -9.96 33.45
C TYR A 208 -10.90 -9.99 33.23
N SER A 209 -10.39 -11.16 32.84
CA SER A 209 -8.98 -11.36 32.45
C SER A 209 -8.87 -11.73 30.98
N VAL A 210 -7.79 -11.29 30.31
CA VAL A 210 -7.55 -11.54 28.89
C VAL A 210 -6.15 -12.12 28.67
N ASP A 211 -6.06 -13.20 27.90
CA ASP A 211 -4.80 -13.84 27.49
C ASP A 211 -4.70 -13.89 25.97
N PHE A 212 -3.67 -13.26 25.41
CA PHE A 212 -3.43 -13.17 23.97
C PHE A 212 -2.26 -14.06 23.49
N ARG A 213 -1.85 -15.06 24.28
CA ARG A 213 -0.69 -15.90 23.93
C ARG A 213 -0.87 -16.66 22.61
N LYS A 214 -2.07 -17.20 22.36
CA LYS A 214 -2.35 -17.97 21.13
C LYS A 214 -2.41 -17.07 19.91
N GLU A 215 -3.07 -15.93 20.04
CA GLU A 215 -3.26 -14.90 19.02
C GLU A 215 -1.91 -14.31 18.64
N ARG A 216 -1.06 -14.01 19.62
CA ARG A 216 0.31 -13.55 19.37
C ARG A 216 1.14 -14.59 18.62
N LYS A 217 0.97 -15.87 18.93
CA LYS A 217 1.65 -16.95 18.20
C LYS A 217 1.15 -17.02 16.75
N ALA A 218 -0.16 -16.93 16.54
CA ALA A 218 -0.77 -16.93 15.21
C ALA A 218 -0.34 -15.70 14.38
N LEU A 219 -0.30 -14.51 14.96
CA LEU A 219 0.17 -13.29 14.29
C LEU A 219 1.63 -13.38 13.86
N ARG A 220 2.48 -14.05 14.66
CA ARG A 220 3.90 -14.27 14.33
C ARG A 220 4.11 -15.28 13.20
N SER A 221 3.14 -16.14 12.92
CA SER A 221 3.21 -17.13 11.85
C SER A 221 2.55 -16.67 10.55
N ILE A 222 2.08 -15.42 10.46
CA ILE A 222 1.53 -14.88 9.22
C ILE A 222 2.66 -14.72 8.21
N ASP A 223 2.50 -15.34 7.04
CA ASP A 223 3.39 -15.24 5.90
C ASP A 223 2.55 -15.30 4.61
N PHE A 224 3.15 -15.05 3.46
CA PHE A 224 2.51 -15.28 2.17
C PHE A 224 2.21 -16.78 2.00
N ALA A 225 1.07 -17.09 1.37
CA ALA A 225 0.79 -18.46 0.95
C ALA A 225 1.89 -18.91 -0.01
N ARG A 226 2.46 -20.09 0.24
CA ARG A 226 3.29 -20.78 -0.74
C ARG A 226 2.34 -21.56 -1.62
N ASP A 227 2.36 -21.27 -2.90
CA ASP A 227 1.69 -22.12 -3.88
C ASP A 227 2.53 -23.42 -3.94
N ASP A 228 2.10 -24.45 -3.22
CA ASP A 228 2.54 -25.82 -3.49
C ASP A 228 1.81 -26.25 -4.78
N GLU A 229 2.18 -25.67 -5.92
CA GLU A 229 1.85 -26.17 -7.27
C GLU A 229 2.91 -27.22 -7.67
N ASP A 230 3.04 -28.28 -6.87
CA ASP A 230 3.69 -29.52 -7.26
C ASP A 230 2.68 -30.64 -6.96
N GLU A 231 2.05 -31.19 -8.01
CA GLU A 231 1.28 -32.45 -8.10
C GLU A 231 -0.03 -32.26 -8.88
N GLU A 232 0.03 -32.12 -10.21
CA GLU A 232 -0.84 -32.84 -11.18
C GLU A 232 -0.10 -32.95 -12.53
N GLU A 233 1.07 -33.62 -12.55
CA GLU A 233 1.45 -34.45 -13.71
C GLU A 233 0.96 -35.88 -13.42
N GLU A 234 -0.33 -36.15 -13.63
CA GLU A 234 -0.84 -37.52 -13.76
C GLU A 234 -1.79 -37.60 -14.97
N ASP A 235 -1.30 -38.31 -15.99
CA ASP A 235 -2.01 -39.06 -17.04
C ASP A 235 -3.24 -38.44 -17.74
N CYS A 236 -3.04 -38.05 -19.00
CA CYS A 236 -3.88 -38.48 -20.15
C CYS A 236 -3.13 -38.34 -21.49
#